data_AF-M5FM59-F1
#
_entry.id   AF-M5FM59-F1
#
_cell.length_a   1.000
_cell.length_b   1.000
_cell.length_c   1.000
_cell.angle_alpha   90.00
_cell.angle_beta   90.00
_cell.angle_gamma   90.00
#
_symmetry.space_group_name_H-M   'P 1'
#
loop_
_entity.id
_entity.type
_entity.pdbx_description
1 polymer ?
#
loop_
_entity_poly.entity_id
_entity_poly.type
_entity_poly.pdbx_seq_one_letter_code
_entity_poly.pdbx_strand_id
1 'polypeptide(L)'
;MPAATMTEEPSARLIEQRVRNRIYEILEILADCDNGVDLVGISGYLNLFEDFVHRPSVESGTSALSRDERAIVLEIADFLEAACAATPDFTKAEFVESSWPRRIAPKARDARLLFLQRGLFSEAFEEAEPGQRLAWSAS
;
A
#
# COMPACT_ATOMS: atom_id res chain seq x y z
N MET A 1 -28.47 -27.73 -16.26
CA MET A 1 -28.54 -26.34 -15.76
C MET A 1 -27.19 -26.02 -15.16
N PRO A 2 -26.39 -25.09 -15.69
CA PRO A 2 -25.16 -24.68 -15.02
C PRO A 2 -25.52 -23.83 -13.80
N ALA A 3 -24.91 -24.15 -12.65
CA ALA A 3 -25.00 -23.34 -11.45
C ALA A 3 -24.40 -21.96 -11.74
N ALA A 4 -25.19 -20.91 -11.54
CA ALA A 4 -24.67 -19.54 -11.54
C ALA A 4 -23.58 -19.47 -10.46
N THR A 5 -22.34 -19.19 -10.84
CA THR A 5 -21.32 -18.73 -9.91
C THR A 5 -21.83 -17.44 -9.31
N MET A 6 -22.44 -17.51 -8.12
CA MET A 6 -22.65 -16.35 -7.27
C MET A 6 -21.27 -15.73 -7.06
N THR A 7 -20.99 -14.66 -7.79
CA THR A 7 -19.88 -13.76 -7.48
C THR A 7 -20.36 -12.97 -6.27
N GLU A 8 -20.30 -13.63 -5.11
CA GLU A 8 -20.56 -12.99 -3.83
C GLU A 8 -19.59 -11.82 -3.70
N GLU A 9 -20.12 -10.60 -3.56
CA GLU A 9 -19.26 -9.42 -3.43
C GLU A 9 -18.36 -9.60 -2.20
N PRO A 10 -17.05 -9.33 -2.32
CA PRO A 10 -16.14 -9.48 -1.20
C PRO A 10 -16.59 -8.55 -0.07
N SER A 11 -16.55 -9.05 1.16
CA SER A 11 -16.90 -8.26 2.32
C SER A 11 -15.98 -7.04 2.48
N ALA A 12 -16.46 -6.03 3.20
CA ALA A 12 -15.65 -4.86 3.53
C ALA A 12 -14.33 -5.26 4.22
N ARG A 13 -14.35 -6.25 5.12
CA ARG A 13 -13.13 -6.73 5.78
C ARG A 13 -12.13 -7.32 4.80
N LEU A 14 -12.59 -8.17 3.87
CA LEU A 14 -11.73 -8.78 2.87
C LEU A 14 -11.14 -7.73 1.90
N ILE A 15 -11.92 -6.70 1.56
CA ILE A 15 -11.45 -5.55 0.77
C ILE A 15 -10.32 -4.82 1.52
N GLU A 16 -10.50 -4.49 2.80
CA GLU A 16 -9.46 -3.78 3.57
C GLU A 16 -8.17 -4.58 3.72
N GLN A 17 -8.26 -5.90 3.88
CA GLN A 17 -7.09 -6.79 3.92
C GLN A 17 -6.30 -6.76 2.61
N ARG A 18 -7.00 -6.88 1.48
CA ARG A 18 -6.39 -6.81 0.15
C ARG A 18 -5.75 -5.44 -0.05
N VAL A 19 -6.41 -4.37 0.36
CA VAL A 19 -5.85 -3.02 0.30
C VAL A 19 -4.55 -2.91 1.09
N ARG A 20 -4.48 -3.44 2.32
CA ARG A 20 -3.22 -3.49 3.06
C ARG A 20 -2.13 -4.26 2.31
N ASN A 21 -2.47 -5.39 1.67
CA ASN A 21 -1.51 -6.14 0.86
C ASN A 21 -1.05 -5.34 -0.37
N ARG A 22 -1.94 -4.58 -1.03
CA ARG A 22 -1.55 -3.71 -2.16
C ARG A 22 -0.65 -2.56 -1.72
N ILE A 23 -0.89 -1.99 -0.54
CA ILE A 23 0.03 -1.03 0.07
C ILE A 23 1.41 -1.66 0.28
N TYR A 24 1.48 -2.90 0.76
CA TYR A 24 2.76 -3.62 0.89
C TYR A 24 3.48 -3.76 -0.47
N GLU A 25 2.78 -4.13 -1.53
CA GLU A 25 3.34 -4.25 -2.89
C GLU A 25 3.86 -2.89 -3.41
N ILE A 26 3.15 -1.80 -3.13
CA ILE A 26 3.60 -0.44 -3.45
C ILE A 26 4.90 -0.11 -2.72
N LEU A 27 5.01 -0.46 -1.44
CA LEU A 27 6.23 -0.27 -0.67
C LEU A 27 7.40 -1.08 -1.24
N GLU A 28 7.16 -2.24 -1.86
CA GLU A 28 8.20 -2.99 -2.60
C GLU A 28 8.74 -2.19 -3.78
N ILE A 29 7.85 -1.57 -4.57
CA ILE A 29 8.24 -0.73 -5.71
C ILE A 29 9.08 0.46 -5.22
N LEU A 30 8.60 1.19 -4.20
CA LEU A 30 9.33 2.35 -3.67
C LEU A 30 10.69 1.96 -3.07
N ALA A 31 10.76 0.82 -2.39
CA ALA A 31 11.98 0.29 -1.79
C ALA A 31 13.05 -0.11 -2.82
N ASP A 32 12.68 -0.36 -4.07
CA ASP A 32 13.59 -0.70 -5.16
C ASP A 32 14.24 0.53 -5.83
N CYS A 33 13.99 1.73 -5.28
CA CYS A 33 14.65 2.98 -5.68
C CYS A 33 14.47 3.25 -7.19
N ASP A 34 15.56 3.37 -7.93
CA ASP A 34 15.58 3.74 -9.35
C ASP A 34 14.84 2.70 -10.20
N ASN A 35 14.96 1.41 -9.86
CA ASN A 35 14.22 0.33 -10.53
C ASN A 35 12.70 0.48 -10.35
N GLY A 36 12.27 0.98 -9.18
CA GLY A 36 10.87 1.27 -8.92
C GLY A 36 10.35 2.37 -9.86
N VAL A 37 11.13 3.44 -10.04
CA VAL A 37 10.81 4.50 -11.01
C VAL A 37 10.80 3.96 -12.43
N ASP A 38 11.71 3.04 -12.76
CA ASP A 38 11.75 2.39 -14.07
C ASP A 38 10.50 1.56 -14.37
N LEU A 39 9.97 0.88 -13.35
CA LEU A 39 8.83 -0.01 -13.46
C LEU A 39 7.51 0.72 -13.72
N VAL A 40 7.25 1.81 -12.99
CA VAL A 40 5.94 2.50 -13.02
C VAL A 40 5.97 3.89 -13.66
N GLY A 41 7.16 4.40 -14.01
CA GLY A 41 7.35 5.77 -14.47
C GLY A 41 7.20 6.80 -13.35
N ILE A 42 7.59 8.07 -13.59
CA ILE A 42 7.59 9.11 -12.55
C ILE A 42 6.18 9.37 -11.99
N SER A 43 5.20 9.59 -12.87
CA SER A 43 3.83 9.88 -12.44
C SER A 43 3.21 8.71 -11.69
N GLY A 44 3.49 7.47 -12.12
CA GLY A 44 3.09 6.29 -11.36
C GLY A 44 3.73 6.33 -9.98
N TYR A 45 5.06 6.42 -9.93
CA TYR A 45 5.86 6.38 -8.70
C TYR A 45 5.41 7.39 -7.64
N LEU A 46 5.11 8.63 -8.05
CA LEU A 46 4.66 9.69 -7.14
C LEU A 46 3.21 9.53 -6.68
N ASN A 47 2.35 8.92 -7.50
CA ASN A 47 0.91 8.85 -7.24
C ASN A 47 0.44 7.46 -6.73
N LEU A 48 1.36 6.49 -6.52
CA LEU A 48 1.02 5.11 -6.11
C LEU A 48 0.11 5.05 -4.86
N PHE A 49 0.16 6.05 -3.98
CA PHE A 49 -0.60 6.07 -2.73
C PHE A 49 -1.93 6.84 -2.78
N GLU A 50 -2.21 7.63 -3.82
CA GLU A 50 -3.39 8.52 -3.87
C GLU A 50 -4.70 7.74 -3.69
N ASP A 51 -4.81 6.57 -4.33
CA ASP A 51 -5.99 5.70 -4.25
C ASP A 51 -6.22 5.08 -2.85
N PHE A 52 -5.25 5.19 -1.95
CA PHE A 52 -5.26 4.53 -0.64
C PHE A 52 -5.43 5.50 0.52
N VAL A 53 -4.72 6.63 0.51
CA VAL A 53 -4.69 7.56 1.65
C VAL A 53 -6.00 8.30 1.88
N HIS A 54 -6.81 8.46 0.83
CA HIS A 54 -8.13 9.12 0.88
C HIS A 54 -9.29 8.14 1.17
N ARG A 55 -9.01 6.87 1.47
CA ARG A 55 -10.07 5.92 1.78
C ARG A 55 -10.67 6.24 3.16
N PRO A 56 -12.01 6.31 3.30
CA PRO A 56 -12.65 6.61 4.59
C PRO A 56 -12.24 5.67 5.73
N SER A 57 -11.94 4.40 5.43
CA SER A 57 -11.46 3.41 6.40
C SER A 57 -10.08 3.74 6.96
N VAL A 58 -9.20 4.34 6.15
CA VAL A 58 -7.87 4.79 6.58
C VAL A 58 -8.03 6.03 7.45
N GLU A 59 -8.83 7.01 7.03
CA GLU A 59 -9.07 8.25 7.77
C GLU A 59 -9.71 8.00 9.15
N SER A 60 -10.75 7.17 9.18
CA SER A 60 -11.47 6.78 10.41
C SER A 60 -10.72 5.77 11.28
N GLY A 61 -9.65 5.16 10.77
CA GLY A 61 -8.88 4.14 11.50
C GLY A 61 -9.56 2.78 11.61
N THR A 62 -10.52 2.47 10.73
CA THR A 62 -11.20 1.17 10.66
C THR A 62 -10.63 0.25 9.59
N SER A 63 -9.53 0.62 8.94
CA SER A 63 -8.86 -0.21 7.93
C SER A 63 -8.14 -1.41 8.57
N ALA A 64 -7.63 -2.32 7.73
CA ALA A 64 -6.81 -3.45 8.20
C ALA A 64 -5.39 -3.05 8.64
N LEU A 65 -5.00 -1.79 8.44
CA LEU A 65 -3.72 -1.26 8.89
C LEU A 65 -3.68 -1.19 10.42
N SER A 66 -2.55 -1.54 11.02
CA SER A 66 -2.31 -1.17 12.41
C SER A 66 -2.14 0.36 12.52
N ARG A 67 -2.17 0.87 13.75
CA ARG A 67 -1.88 2.29 14.02
C ARG A 67 -0.51 2.70 13.45
N ASP A 68 0.51 1.87 13.64
CA ASP A 68 1.87 2.17 13.23
C ASP A 68 2.02 2.08 11.70
N GLU A 69 1.38 1.09 11.07
CA GLU A 69 1.34 0.95 9.61
C GLU A 69 0.64 2.15 8.96
N ARG A 70 -0.48 2.60 9.53
CA ARG A 70 -1.16 3.80 9.05
C ARG A 70 -0.27 5.03 9.18
N ALA A 71 0.40 5.22 10.31
CA ALA A 71 1.26 6.38 10.54
C ALA A 71 2.40 6.45 9.52
N ILE A 72 3.08 5.33 9.26
CA ILE A 72 4.20 5.32 8.30
C ILE A 72 3.73 5.45 6.85
N VAL A 73 2.54 4.94 6.50
CA VAL A 73 1.95 5.13 5.17
C VAL A 73 1.66 6.61 4.91
N LEU A 74 1.07 7.31 5.88
CA LEU A 74 0.81 8.75 5.76
C LEU A 74 2.12 9.53 5.65
N GLU A 75 3.15 9.18 6.44
CA GLU A 75 4.46 9.81 6.33
C GLU A 75 5.09 9.63 4.94
N ILE A 76 4.97 8.44 4.34
CA ILE A 76 5.47 8.19 2.98
C ILE A 76 4.68 8.97 1.94
N ALA A 77 3.35 9.07 2.09
CA ALA A 77 2.51 9.86 1.18
C ALA A 77 2.89 11.34 1.19
N ASP A 78 3.05 11.95 2.37
CA ASP A 78 3.53 13.32 2.51
C ASP A 78 4.90 13.51 1.83
N PHE A 79 5.75 12.47 1.90
CA PHE A 79 7.08 12.50 1.31
C PHE A 79 7.07 12.41 -0.21
N LEU A 80 6.13 11.64 -0.79
CA LEU A 80 5.89 11.59 -2.23
C LEU A 80 5.28 12.90 -2.74
N GLU A 81 4.35 13.49 -2.01
CA GLU A 81 3.77 14.80 -2.34
C GLU A 81 4.87 15.89 -2.37
N ALA A 82 5.75 15.90 -1.37
CA ALA A 82 6.89 16.82 -1.34
C ALA A 82 7.86 16.60 -2.52
N ALA A 83 8.08 15.35 -2.94
CA ALA A 83 8.87 15.05 -4.12
C ALA A 83 8.20 15.58 -5.39
N CYS A 84 6.90 15.33 -5.55
CA CYS A 84 6.10 15.81 -6.67
C CYS A 84 6.13 17.33 -6.80
N ALA A 85 5.96 18.05 -5.68
CA ALA A 85 6.02 19.52 -5.65
C ALA A 85 7.42 20.07 -6.01
N ALA A 86 8.48 19.34 -5.70
CA ALA A 86 9.85 19.74 -5.99
C ALA A 86 10.33 19.39 -7.40
N THR A 87 9.66 18.47 -8.09
CA THR A 87 10.07 17.96 -9.40
C THR A 87 8.96 18.05 -10.48
N PRO A 88 8.24 19.18 -10.63
CA PRO A 88 7.08 19.26 -11.51
C PRO A 88 7.41 19.04 -13.00
N ASP A 89 8.60 19.45 -13.44
CA ASP A 89 9.03 19.39 -14.84
C ASP A 89 10.16 18.37 -15.09
N PHE A 90 10.47 17.53 -14.10
CA PHE A 90 11.58 16.59 -14.24
C PHE A 90 11.27 15.51 -15.26
N THR A 91 12.22 15.25 -16.15
CA THR A 91 12.29 14.02 -16.92
C THR A 91 12.65 12.84 -16.01
N LYS A 92 12.44 11.62 -16.52
CA LYS A 92 12.76 10.40 -15.78
C LYS A 92 14.22 10.33 -15.35
N ALA A 93 15.13 10.72 -16.24
CA ALA A 93 16.56 10.74 -15.95
C ALA A 93 16.89 11.75 -14.85
N GLU A 94 16.34 12.96 -14.91
CA GLU A 94 16.54 14.00 -13.89
C GLU A 94 15.99 13.56 -12.52
N PHE A 95 14.84 12.87 -12.49
CA PHE A 95 14.29 12.34 -11.24
C PHE A 95 15.17 11.23 -10.63
N VAL A 96 15.67 10.30 -11.43
CA VAL A 96 16.58 9.23 -10.99
C VAL A 96 17.93 9.79 -10.52
N GLU A 97 18.48 10.77 -11.24
CA GLU A 97 19.72 11.44 -10.85
C GLU A 97 19.56 12.32 -9.61
N SER A 98 18.32 12.74 -9.30
CA SER A 98 18.01 13.46 -8.08
C SER A 98 18.26 12.63 -6.80
N SER A 99 18.13 13.30 -5.65
CA SER A 99 18.20 12.62 -4.36
C SER A 99 16.87 11.97 -3.95
N TRP A 100 15.76 12.19 -4.67
CA TRP A 100 14.43 11.76 -4.23
C TRP A 100 14.27 10.25 -4.11
N PRO A 101 14.55 9.41 -5.14
CA PRO A 101 14.45 7.95 -5.00
C PRO A 101 15.29 7.41 -3.84
N ARG A 102 16.52 7.92 -3.71
CA ARG A 102 17.47 7.53 -2.64
C ARG A 102 17.04 7.96 -1.25
N ARG A 103 16.18 8.97 -1.13
CA ARG A 103 15.58 9.40 0.14
C ARG A 103 14.30 8.62 0.47
N ILE A 104 13.50 8.28 -0.55
CA ILE A 104 12.22 7.58 -0.39
C ILE A 104 12.44 6.10 -0.10
N ALA A 105 13.36 5.45 -0.82
CA ALA A 105 13.55 4.00 -0.74
C ALA A 105 13.89 3.48 0.68
N PRO A 106 14.75 4.13 1.49
CA PRO A 106 14.99 3.70 2.87
C PRO A 106 13.72 3.71 3.73
N LYS A 107 12.89 4.76 3.65
CA LYS A 107 11.63 4.85 4.39
C LYS A 107 10.65 3.75 3.97
N ALA A 108 10.56 3.47 2.67
CA ALA A 108 9.73 2.39 2.15
C ALA A 108 10.20 1.00 2.63
N ARG A 109 11.52 0.78 2.76
CA ARG A 109 12.07 -0.46 3.33
C ARG A 109 11.70 -0.63 4.80
N ASP A 110 11.81 0.44 5.59
CA ASP A 110 11.43 0.40 7.01
C ASP A 110 9.93 0.10 7.17
N ALA A 111 9.08 0.73 6.34
CA ALA A 111 7.65 0.44 6.31
C ALA A 111 7.35 -1.00 5.90
N ARG A 112 8.05 -1.54 4.90
CA ARG A 112 7.92 -2.96 4.52
C ARG A 112 8.22 -3.90 5.67
N LEU A 113 9.29 -3.64 6.40
CA LEU A 113 9.66 -4.45 7.57
C LEU A 113 8.55 -4.42 8.62
N LEU A 114 7.96 -3.25 8.88
CA LEU A 114 6.82 -3.11 9.78
C LEU A 114 5.62 -3.95 9.33
N PHE A 115 5.27 -3.94 8.04
CA PHE A 115 4.18 -4.77 7.51
C PHE A 115 4.46 -6.26 7.65
N LEU A 116 5.69 -6.69 7.39
CA LEU A 116 6.11 -8.08 7.48
C LEU A 116 6.19 -8.60 8.92
N GLN A 117 6.33 -7.74 9.93
CA GLN A 117 6.29 -8.17 11.34
C GLN A 117 4.94 -8.82 11.70
N ARG A 118 3.84 -8.32 11.13
CA ARG A 118 2.51 -8.93 11.29
C ARG A 118 2.23 -10.01 10.23
N GLY A 119 2.89 -9.94 9.09
CA GLY A 119 2.66 -10.83 7.93
C GLY A 119 1.67 -10.23 6.92
N LEU A 120 1.39 -10.99 5.85
CA LEU A 120 0.42 -10.63 4.82
C LEU A 120 -0.91 -11.31 5.07
N PHE A 121 -2.00 -10.61 4.76
CA PHE A 121 -3.34 -11.17 4.89
C PHE A 121 -3.66 -12.14 3.76
N SER A 122 -4.53 -13.11 4.03
CA SER A 122 -5.16 -13.91 2.99
C SER A 122 -6.04 -13.04 2.09
N GLU A 123 -5.95 -13.26 0.77
CA GLU A 123 -6.85 -12.63 -0.20
C GLU A 123 -8.15 -13.41 -0.40
N ALA A 124 -8.23 -14.64 0.12
CA ALA A 124 -9.33 -15.57 -0.13
C ALA A 124 -10.37 -15.61 0.99
N PHE A 125 -10.03 -15.20 2.21
CA PHE A 125 -10.93 -15.26 3.36
C PHE A 125 -10.59 -14.20 4.40
N GLU A 126 -11.55 -13.91 5.27
CA GLU A 126 -11.39 -12.93 6.34
C GLU A 126 -10.51 -13.45 7.49
N GLU A 127 -9.68 -12.56 8.00
CA GLU A 127 -8.76 -12.79 9.11
C GLU A 127 -8.85 -11.63 10.10
N ALA A 128 -8.67 -11.92 11.40
CA ALA A 128 -8.64 -10.91 12.44
C ALA A 128 -7.29 -10.19 12.44
N GLU A 129 -6.23 -10.99 12.35
CA GLU A 129 -4.83 -10.59 12.16
C GLU A 129 -4.23 -11.47 11.04
N PRO A 130 -3.15 -11.07 10.37
CA PRO A 130 -2.59 -11.89 9.30
C PRO A 130 -2.28 -13.31 9.77
N GLY A 131 -2.77 -14.32 9.04
CA GLY A 131 -2.64 -15.73 9.41
C GLY A 131 -3.59 -16.21 10.52
N GLN A 132 -4.42 -15.33 11.08
CA GLN A 132 -5.44 -15.66 12.09
C GLN A 132 -6.84 -15.54 11.49
N ARG A 133 -7.33 -16.63 10.90
CA ARG A 133 -8.66 -16.70 10.31
C ARG A 133 -9.75 -16.31 11.31
N LEU A 134 -10.69 -15.46 10.88
CA LEU A 134 -11.88 -15.16 11.66
C LEU A 134 -12.73 -16.43 11.75
N ALA A 135 -12.83 -17.00 12.96
CA ALA A 135 -13.77 -18.07 13.23
C ALA A 135 -15.17 -17.46 13.20
N TRP A 136 -15.98 -17.82 12.21
CA TRP A 136 -17.38 -17.48 12.22
C TRP A 136 -18.02 -18.25 13.38
N SER A 137 -18.22 -17.61 14.52
CA SER A 137 -19.07 -18.16 15.57
C SER A 137 -20.50 -18.09 15.07
N ALA A 138 -20.97 -19.18 14.46
CA ALA A 138 -22.39 -19.38 14.20
C ALA A 138 -23.11 -19.32 15.56
N SER A 139 -23.94 -18.28 15.75
CA SER A 139 -24.95 -18.25 16.80
C SER A 139 -26.25 -18.81 16.24
#